data_AF-A0A3A5VHX4-F1
#
_entry.id   AF-A0A3A5VHX4-F1
#
_cell.length_a   1.000
_cell.length_b   1.000
_cell.length_c   1.000
_cell.angle_alpha   90.00
_cell.angle_beta   90.00
_cell.angle_gamma   90.00
#
_symmetry.space_group_name_H-M   'P 1'
#
loop_
_entity.id
_entity.type
_entity.pdbx_description
1 polymer ?
#
loop_
_entity_poly.entity_id
_entity_poly.type
_entity_poly.pdbx_seq_one_letter_code
_entity_poly.pdbx_strand_id
1 'polypeptide(L)'
;MGMVAMTYKINPDAEVEDVNADAIAASVQALSDDIYNVQSVEVKPLAFGLKFVQVHVVMDDGEGLADALESKISAISGVGEIEVLSMGLL
;
A
#
# COMPACT_ATOMS: atom_id res chain seq x y z
N MET A 1 -6.35 8.49 21.69
CA MET A 1 -5.43 8.10 20.62
C MET A 1 -5.74 8.97 19.42
N GLY A 2 -4.70 9.40 18.70
CA GLY A 2 -4.86 10.15 17.45
C GLY A 2 -5.05 9.18 16.29
N MET A 3 -5.56 9.66 15.17
CA MET A 3 -5.56 8.90 13.92
C MET A 3 -4.38 9.36 13.08
N VAL A 4 -3.78 8.46 12.33
CA VAL A 4 -2.73 8.77 11.35
C VAL A 4 -3.24 8.42 9.95
N ALA A 5 -2.99 9.31 9.01
CA ALA A 5 -3.14 9.06 7.58
C ALA A 5 -1.77 8.77 6.97
N MET A 6 -1.66 7.65 6.27
CA MET A 6 -0.45 7.25 5.55
C MET A 6 -0.74 7.09 4.07
N THR A 7 0.22 7.48 3.25
CA THR A 7 0.18 7.23 1.80
C THR A 7 1.39 6.40 1.41
N TYR A 8 1.15 5.23 0.83
CA TYR A 8 2.18 4.32 0.36
C TYR A 8 2.24 4.29 -1.16
N LYS A 9 3.44 4.10 -1.69
CA LYS A 9 3.71 3.69 -3.07
C LYS A 9 4.24 2.26 -3.04
N ILE A 10 3.59 1.38 -3.77
CA ILE A 10 3.90 -0.03 -3.85
C ILE A 10 4.35 -0.32 -5.27
N ASN A 11 5.62 -0.68 -5.42
CA ASN A 11 6.20 -1.06 -6.70
C ASN A 11 6.06 -2.58 -6.89
N PRO A 12 5.54 -3.02 -8.05
CA PRO A 12 5.72 -4.37 -8.54
C PRO A 12 7.16 -4.89 -8.40
N ASP A 13 7.31 -6.16 -8.05
CA ASP A 13 8.59 -6.86 -8.11
C ASP A 13 9.04 -6.94 -9.58
N ALA A 14 10.22 -6.39 -9.86
CA ALA A 14 10.77 -6.31 -11.21
C ALA A 14 11.36 -7.65 -11.71
N GLU A 15 11.61 -8.60 -10.81
CA GLU A 15 12.14 -9.92 -11.14
C GLU A 15 11.03 -10.93 -11.49
N VAL A 16 9.78 -10.60 -11.17
CA VAL A 16 8.61 -11.44 -11.45
C VAL A 16 8.00 -11.03 -12.80
N GLU A 17 7.97 -11.96 -13.76
CA GLU A 17 7.31 -11.76 -15.04
C GLU A 17 5.78 -11.63 -14.87
N ASP A 18 5.15 -10.81 -15.72
CA ASP A 18 3.70 -10.58 -15.72
C ASP A 18 3.11 -10.06 -14.38
N VAL A 19 3.90 -9.37 -13.54
CA VAL A 19 3.33 -8.71 -12.35
C VAL A 19 2.25 -7.72 -12.75
N ASN A 20 1.07 -7.95 -12.20
CA ASN A 20 -0.11 -7.15 -12.48
C ASN A 20 -0.37 -6.18 -11.32
N ALA A 21 -0.10 -4.89 -11.56
CA ALA A 21 -0.37 -3.82 -10.60
C ALA A 21 -1.86 -3.72 -10.22
N ASP A 22 -2.78 -4.06 -11.13
CA ASP A 22 -4.22 -4.09 -10.84
C ASP A 22 -4.58 -5.25 -9.87
N ALA A 23 -3.87 -6.38 -9.94
CA ALA A 23 -4.04 -7.49 -8.99
C ALA A 23 -3.47 -7.17 -7.60
N ILE A 24 -2.33 -6.47 -7.55
CA ILE A 24 -1.78 -5.93 -6.30
C ILE A 24 -2.78 -4.94 -5.69
N ALA A 25 -3.30 -4.01 -6.49
CA ALA A 25 -4.29 -3.04 -6.04
C ALA A 25 -5.55 -3.72 -5.44
N ALA A 26 -6.08 -4.74 -6.10
CA ALA A 26 -7.21 -5.51 -5.58
C ALA A 26 -6.89 -6.20 -4.24
N SER A 27 -5.68 -6.76 -4.13
CA SER A 27 -5.21 -7.43 -2.91
C SER A 27 -5.03 -6.45 -1.75
N VAL A 28 -4.47 -5.26 -2.01
CA VAL A 28 -4.33 -4.22 -1.00
C VAL A 28 -5.67 -3.65 -0.57
N GLN A 29 -6.59 -3.45 -1.52
CA GLN A 29 -7.96 -3.02 -1.19
C GLN A 29 -8.68 -4.01 -0.27
N ALA A 30 -8.40 -5.31 -0.40
CA ALA A 30 -8.93 -6.36 0.46
C ALA A 30 -8.32 -6.40 1.88
N LEU A 31 -7.24 -5.65 2.13
CA LEU A 31 -6.70 -5.46 3.49
C LEU A 31 -7.52 -4.46 4.33
N SER A 32 -8.49 -3.78 3.73
CA SER A 32 -9.35 -2.83 4.44
C SER A 32 -10.20 -3.54 5.48
N ASP A 33 -10.11 -3.10 6.74
CA ASP A 33 -10.84 -3.63 7.87
C ASP A 33 -11.09 -2.52 8.93
N ASP A 34 -11.59 -2.88 10.10
CA ASP A 34 -11.84 -1.93 11.20
C ASP A 34 -10.56 -1.29 11.78
N ILE A 35 -9.38 -1.88 11.52
CA ILE A 35 -8.07 -1.40 11.97
C ILE A 35 -7.43 -0.53 10.89
N TYR A 36 -7.50 -0.97 9.64
CA TYR A 36 -6.87 -0.34 8.48
C TYR A 36 -7.95 0.19 7.54
N ASN A 37 -8.32 1.44 7.71
CA ASN A 37 -9.32 2.07 6.86
C ASN A 37 -8.70 2.51 5.53
N VAL A 38 -8.68 1.62 4.54
CA VAL A 38 -8.15 1.91 3.19
C VAL A 38 -9.14 2.81 2.45
N GLN A 39 -8.78 4.08 2.34
CA GLN A 39 -9.59 5.15 1.75
C GLN A 39 -9.52 5.16 0.23
N SER A 40 -8.34 4.86 -0.33
CA SER A 40 -8.15 4.79 -1.77
C SER A 40 -7.01 3.86 -2.16
N VAL A 41 -7.18 3.21 -3.30
CA VAL A 41 -6.16 2.43 -3.99
C VAL A 41 -6.18 2.82 -5.47
N GLU A 42 -5.07 3.35 -5.96
CA GLU A 42 -4.95 3.86 -7.33
C GLU A 42 -3.76 3.24 -8.04
N VAL A 43 -3.97 2.71 -9.25
CA VAL A 43 -2.86 2.29 -10.11
C VAL A 43 -2.40 3.48 -10.95
N LYS A 44 -1.14 3.89 -10.79
CA LYS A 44 -0.56 5.07 -11.46
C LYS A 44 0.59 4.69 -12.38
N PRO A 45 0.73 5.35 -13.55
CA PRO A 45 1.89 5.15 -14.41
C PRO A 45 3.14 5.73 -13.75
N LEU A 46 4.28 5.04 -13.89
CA LEU A 46 5.59 5.53 -13.46
C LEU A 46 6.40 6.04 -14.66
N ALA A 47 6.96 5.12 -15.46
CA ALA A 47 7.71 5.38 -16.68
C ALA A 47 7.86 4.08 -17.50
N PHE A 48 8.15 4.18 -18.80
CA PHE A 48 8.41 3.02 -19.66
C PHE A 48 7.32 1.92 -19.61
N GLY A 49 6.06 2.32 -19.44
CA GLY A 49 4.93 1.38 -19.32
C GLY A 49 4.79 0.72 -17.95
N LEU A 50 5.72 0.97 -17.02
CA LEU A 50 5.61 0.53 -15.63
C LEU A 50 4.51 1.30 -14.90
N LYS A 51 3.90 0.61 -13.93
CA LYS A 51 2.87 1.16 -13.04
C LYS A 51 3.25 0.87 -11.60
N PHE A 52 2.74 1.67 -10.68
CA PHE A 52 2.79 1.42 -9.24
C PHE A 52 1.38 1.54 -8.64
N VAL A 53 1.21 1.00 -7.44
CA VAL A 53 -0.04 1.15 -6.69
C VAL A 53 0.17 2.20 -5.60
N GLN A 54 -0.65 3.24 -5.60
CA GLN A 54 -0.70 4.22 -4.53
C GLN A 54 -1.87 3.89 -3.59
N VAL A 55 -1.61 3.87 -2.29
CA VAL A 55 -2.60 3.51 -1.28
C VAL A 55 -2.69 4.60 -0.25
N HIS A 56 -3.91 5.04 0.08
CA HIS A 56 -4.18 5.93 1.20
C HIS A 56 -4.93 5.17 2.29
N VAL A 57 -4.38 5.16 3.50
CA VAL A 57 -4.91 4.42 4.64
C VAL A 57 -4.98 5.32 5.87
N VAL A 58 -6.03 5.16 6.64
CA VAL A 58 -6.21 5.81 7.94
C VAL A 58 -6.29 4.73 9.01
N MET A 59 -5.54 4.87 10.09
CA MET A 59 -5.52 3.93 11.20
C MET A 59 -5.23 4.65 12.52
N ASP A 60 -5.38 3.96 13.65
CA ASP A 60 -4.99 4.51 14.95
C ASP A 60 -3.47 4.75 15.01
N ASP A 61 -3.03 5.80 15.70
CA ASP A 61 -1.61 6.07 15.99
C ASP A 61 -1.09 5.18 17.13
N GLY A 62 -1.37 3.88 16.99
CA GLY A 62 -0.95 2.82 17.90
C GLY A 62 0.41 2.24 17.48
N GLU A 63 1.23 1.89 18.46
CA GLU A 63 2.56 1.30 18.22
C GLU A 63 2.48 0.02 17.37
N GLY A 64 3.26 -0.03 16.28
CA GLY A 64 3.40 -1.21 15.43
C GLY A 64 2.30 -1.43 14.39
N LEU A 65 1.26 -0.58 14.33
CA LEU A 65 0.19 -0.74 13.32
C LEU A 65 0.69 -0.50 11.89
N ALA A 66 1.56 0.49 11.69
CA ALA A 66 2.19 0.78 10.40
C ALA A 66 3.07 -0.38 9.93
N ASP A 67 4.00 -0.85 10.77
CA ASP A 67 4.89 -1.97 10.44
C ASP A 67 4.10 -3.25 10.12
N ALA A 68 3.01 -3.50 10.85
CA ALA A 68 2.13 -4.65 10.60
C ALA A 68 1.40 -4.51 9.25
N LEU A 69 0.97 -3.31 8.86
CA LEU A 69 0.38 -3.07 7.54
C LEU A 69 1.41 -3.28 6.43
N GLU A 70 2.61 -2.72 6.56
CA GLU A 70 3.69 -2.89 5.58
C GLU A 70 4.08 -4.37 5.43
N SER A 71 4.08 -5.12 6.52
CA SER A 71 4.28 -6.58 6.50
C SER A 71 3.16 -7.31 5.75
N LYS A 72 1.90 -6.91 5.94
CA LYS A 72 0.76 -7.48 5.18
C LYS A 72 0.87 -7.16 3.69
N ILE A 73 1.26 -5.93 3.34
CA ILE A 73 1.42 -5.50 1.95
C ILE A 73 2.58 -6.25 1.28
N SER A 74 3.73 -6.38 1.93
CA SER A 74 4.90 -7.09 1.38
C SER A 74 4.66 -8.59 1.20
N ALA A 75 3.73 -9.19 1.93
CA ALA A 75 3.32 -10.57 1.75
C ALA A 75 2.43 -10.81 0.50
N ILE A 76 1.95 -9.74 -0.16
CA ILE A 76 1.17 -9.86 -1.38
C ILE A 76 2.10 -10.28 -2.54
N SER A 77 1.72 -11.34 -3.25
CA SER A 77 2.48 -11.83 -4.39
C SER A 77 2.70 -10.75 -5.45
N GLY A 78 3.95 -10.59 -5.86
CA GLY A 78 4.36 -9.58 -6.86
C GLY A 78 4.60 -8.19 -6.29
N VAL A 79 4.45 -7.96 -4.98
CA VAL A 79 4.95 -6.74 -4.34
C VAL A 79 6.46 -6.85 -4.19
N GLY A 80 7.19 -5.81 -4.63
CA GLY A 80 8.63 -5.69 -4.47
C GLY A 80 8.99 -4.67 -3.40
N GLU A 81 8.87 -3.38 -3.73
CA GLU A 81 9.28 -2.28 -2.84
C GLU A 81 8.06 -1.49 -2.35
N ILE A 82 8.07 -1.12 -1.06
CA ILE A 82 7.08 -0.25 -0.43
C ILE A 82 7.79 1.04 0.00
N GLU A 83 7.26 2.17 -0.44
CA GLU A 83 7.76 3.51 -0.12
C GLU A 83 6.66 4.31 0.60
N VAL A 84 7.01 4.98 1.71
CA VAL A 84 6.11 5.93 2.38
C VAL A 84 6.21 7.29 1.67
N LEU A 85 5.11 7.73 1.06
CA LEU A 85 5.03 9.04 0.40
C LEU A 85 4.64 10.17 1.37
N SER A 86 3.79 9.86 2.35
CA SER A 86 3.31 10.85 3.32
C SER A 86 2.82 10.18 4.59
N MET A 87 3.03 10.86 5.72
CA MET A 87 2.47 10.53 7.03
C MET A 87 1.94 11.81 7.68
N GLY A 88 0.77 11.76 8.30
CA GLY A 88 0.19 12.91 8.98
C GLY A 88 -0.82 12.51 10.04
N LEU A 89 -0.74 13.17 11.20
CA LEU A 89 -1.77 13.08 12.23
C LEU A 89 -3.04 13.80 11.76
N LEU A 90 -4.20 13.22 12.07
CA LEU A 90 -5.52 13.75 11.76
C LEU A 90 -6.16 14.44 12.98
#